data_AF-A0A9W8Y8L9-F1
#
_entry.id   AF-A0A9W8Y8L9-F1
#
_cell.length_a   1.000
_cell.length_b   1.000
_cell.length_c   1.000
_cell.angle_alpha   90.00
_cell.angle_beta   90.00
_cell.angle_gamma   90.00
#
_symmetry.space_group_name_H-M   'P 1'
#
loop_
_entity.id
_entity.type
_entity.pdbx_description
1 polymer ?
#
loop_
_entity_poly.entity_id
_entity_poly.type
_entity_poly.pdbx_seq_one_letter_code
_entity_poly.pdbx_strand_id
1 'polypeptide(L)'
;MAPQVMSKFDRRNRAKQMRLNKDNEHSRSTNVFAGKDGAPRVVAIIPLCSDVSAAAAVRSLNSSLDIEEEVPEAGWTRTNVDRFKQKVQYLVVQRDLLATLDACRVADFVVFVLSAQEEVDAEGELILKSVESQGISNTFTVVQSLEKVEPAKQRPSVVSSLKSYITHWLPSTERVYSLDNRQEASNLVRSLCTTTTKGIRWRDQRSYMFIEDIAWPGGKTAVSGDGTGEVVLTGVVRGLGLKADRLIQVGDWGDFQVEKIVAAPLEVKKRGKGEVMEIDAEADNTLERPSEDQDDLADLAPEEAIMDDVTNYAPSMAPTERKGVLLDDHHYFSDEEEEYEKVRPKRLPKGTSTYQSAWYLDDLSDSGSDLEDYDMEDVAEAGQSQPAHPADGVEGMDLDGKAMTEGGPSEYPQSEMFLDPSPEDEAEQIEAYRKSKRTEADEDLEFPDEIELHPNVNARERLIRYRGLKSLKTSPWETEEDRPYEPEEWQRLLEISDYKRTATKFMREAWAGGVKPGTRVSVHLRGVPLQFQNAPRPLAMFSLLRHEHKRTACNYSILLSSEHEAPIKSKTELIVQCGPRRMVINPVSLRRPFSKHIQLLTTTALLPSRQHAQQRP
;
A
#
# COMPACT_ATOMS: atom_id res chain seq x y z
N MET A 1 24.30 -42.23 2.15
CA MET A 1 23.86 -42.72 0.83
C MET A 1 25.03 -42.60 -0.14
N ALA A 2 25.56 -43.72 -0.66
CA ALA A 2 26.60 -43.66 -1.68
C ALA A 2 26.04 -43.01 -2.96
N PRO A 3 26.80 -42.15 -3.68
CA PRO A 3 26.33 -41.57 -4.93
C PRO A 3 26.07 -42.70 -5.92
N GLN A 4 24.81 -42.88 -6.34
CA GLN A 4 24.46 -43.78 -7.43
C GLN A 4 25.19 -43.32 -8.69
N VAL A 5 26.23 -44.06 -9.08
CA VAL A 5 26.94 -43.84 -10.34
C VAL A 5 26.00 -44.28 -11.47
N MET A 6 25.25 -43.34 -12.03
CA MET A 6 24.33 -43.61 -13.14
C MET A 6 25.09 -44.16 -14.36
N SER A 7 24.57 -45.23 -14.96
CA SER A 7 25.10 -45.79 -16.21
C SER A 7 25.16 -44.72 -17.30
N LYS A 8 26.07 -44.88 -18.28
CA LYS A 8 26.11 -44.01 -19.47
C LYS A 8 24.77 -44.02 -20.22
N PHE A 9 24.08 -45.16 -20.24
CA PHE A 9 22.75 -45.29 -20.84
C PHE A 9 21.69 -44.52 -20.05
N ASP A 10 21.68 -44.64 -18.72
CA ASP A 10 20.74 -43.92 -17.85
C ASP A 10 20.93 -42.41 -17.92
N ARG A 11 22.19 -41.94 -17.99
CA ARG A 11 22.49 -40.52 -18.22
C ARG A 11 21.94 -40.02 -19.54
N ARG A 12 22.08 -40.79 -20.62
CA ARG A 12 21.54 -40.45 -21.95
C ARG A 12 20.01 -40.45 -21.95
N ASN A 13 19.38 -41.42 -21.30
CA ASN A 13 17.92 -41.49 -21.19
C ASN A 13 17.36 -40.35 -20.35
N ARG A 14 17.98 -40.05 -19.21
CA ARG A 14 17.62 -38.88 -18.38
C ARG A 14 17.75 -37.58 -19.18
N ALA A 15 18.84 -37.40 -19.93
CA ALA A 15 19.01 -36.24 -20.81
C ALA A 15 17.93 -36.15 -21.90
N LYS A 16 17.56 -37.30 -22.51
CA LYS A 16 16.49 -37.36 -23.51
C LYS A 16 15.12 -37.03 -22.89
N GLN A 17 14.81 -37.55 -21.71
CA GLN A 17 13.58 -37.24 -20.98
C GLN A 17 13.51 -35.77 -20.60
N MET A 18 14.61 -35.20 -20.07
CA MET A 18 14.68 -33.77 -19.76
C MET A 18 14.50 -32.90 -21.00
N ARG A 19 15.08 -33.28 -22.14
CA ARG A 19 14.89 -32.56 -23.41
C ARG A 19 13.44 -32.61 -23.87
N LEU A 20 12.84 -33.80 -23.93
CA LEU A 20 11.44 -33.97 -24.34
C LEU A 20 10.47 -33.20 -23.43
N ASN A 21 10.73 -33.18 -22.11
CA ASN A 21 9.90 -32.41 -21.18
C ASN A 21 10.01 -30.89 -21.45
N LYS A 22 11.22 -30.38 -21.68
CA LYS A 22 11.44 -28.97 -22.04
C LYS A 22 10.84 -28.61 -23.39
N ASP A 23 10.95 -29.50 -24.39
CA ASP A 23 10.37 -29.31 -25.72
C ASP A 23 8.84 -29.26 -25.63
N ASN A 24 8.23 -30.13 -24.82
CA ASN A 24 6.79 -30.14 -24.57
C ASN A 24 6.32 -28.89 -23.82
N GLU A 25 7.09 -28.43 -22.83
CA GLU A 25 6.81 -27.19 -22.08
C GLU A 25 6.86 -25.96 -23.01
N HIS A 26 7.90 -25.88 -23.85
CA HIS A 26 8.05 -24.83 -24.86
C HIS A 26 6.96 -24.88 -25.94
N SER A 27 6.56 -26.08 -26.37
CA SER A 27 5.44 -26.23 -27.31
C SER A 27 4.12 -25.80 -26.66
N ARG A 28 3.86 -26.13 -25.40
CA ARG A 28 2.66 -25.69 -24.68
C ARG A 28 2.57 -24.17 -24.59
N SER A 29 3.66 -23.48 -24.28
CA SER A 29 3.67 -22.02 -24.22
C SER A 29 3.49 -21.37 -25.59
N THR A 30 4.03 -21.98 -26.65
CA THR A 30 3.93 -21.46 -28.02
C THR A 30 2.57 -21.76 -28.66
N ASN A 31 1.94 -22.90 -28.34
CA ASN A 31 0.67 -23.33 -28.92
C ASN A 31 -0.49 -22.40 -28.59
N VAL A 32 -0.42 -21.63 -27.49
CA VAL A 32 -1.43 -20.62 -27.14
C VAL A 32 -1.62 -19.58 -28.25
N PHE A 33 -0.54 -19.27 -28.98
CA PHE A 33 -0.53 -18.30 -30.07
C PHE A 33 -0.72 -18.93 -31.45
N ALA A 34 -0.72 -20.26 -31.53
CA ALA A 34 -0.74 -20.99 -32.79
C ALA A 34 -2.17 -21.41 -33.16
N GLY A 35 -2.53 -21.21 -34.43
CA GLY A 35 -3.79 -21.69 -35.00
C GLY A 35 -4.77 -20.59 -35.38
N LYS A 36 -5.89 -21.00 -35.99
CA LYS A 36 -6.91 -20.08 -36.51
C LYS A 36 -7.65 -19.33 -35.39
N ASP A 37 -7.79 -19.96 -34.23
CA ASP A 37 -8.40 -19.40 -33.01
C ASP A 37 -7.36 -19.08 -31.93
N GLY A 38 -6.07 -18.97 -32.30
CA GLY A 38 -4.99 -18.63 -31.37
C GLY A 38 -5.12 -17.21 -30.79
N ALA A 39 -4.58 -17.02 -29.59
CA ALA A 39 -4.55 -15.72 -28.91
C ALA A 39 -3.72 -14.70 -29.72
N PRO A 40 -4.19 -13.46 -29.90
CA PRO A 40 -3.43 -12.43 -30.58
C PRO A 40 -2.32 -11.91 -29.66
N ARG A 41 -1.07 -11.81 -30.12
CA ARG A 41 0.06 -11.26 -29.34
C ARG A 41 -0.14 -9.79 -29.06
N VAL A 42 -0.12 -9.38 -27.78
CA VAL A 42 -0.40 -7.99 -27.40
C VAL A 42 0.90 -7.19 -27.43
N VAL A 43 0.96 -6.16 -28.27
CA VAL A 43 2.15 -5.31 -28.48
C VAL A 43 1.78 -3.88 -28.09
N ALA A 44 2.30 -3.38 -26.98
CA ALA A 44 2.17 -1.98 -26.59
C ALA A 44 3.22 -1.12 -27.26
N ILE A 45 2.78 -0.02 -27.87
CA ILE A 45 3.65 0.95 -28.54
C ILE A 45 3.64 2.22 -27.72
N ILE A 46 4.81 2.59 -27.22
CA ILE A 46 4.99 3.68 -26.27
C ILE A 46 5.87 4.75 -26.93
N PRO A 47 5.33 5.93 -27.23
CA PRO A 47 6.11 7.06 -27.68
C PRO A 47 6.87 7.69 -26.49
N LEU A 48 8.19 7.89 -26.63
CA LEU A 48 9.03 8.50 -25.60
C LEU A 48 9.29 10.01 -25.83
N CYS A 49 9.17 10.47 -27.07
CA CYS A 49 9.37 11.87 -27.48
C CYS A 49 8.04 12.53 -27.88
N SER A 50 8.01 13.86 -27.92
CA SER A 50 6.76 14.61 -28.14
C SER A 50 6.35 14.60 -29.62
N ASP A 51 7.36 14.61 -30.49
CA ASP A 51 7.23 14.58 -31.95
C ASP A 51 6.80 13.21 -32.52
N VAL A 52 6.80 12.16 -31.69
CA VAL A 52 6.67 10.77 -32.15
C VAL A 52 5.24 10.29 -32.00
N SER A 53 4.68 9.77 -33.09
CA SER A 53 3.33 9.18 -33.10
C SER A 53 3.39 7.65 -33.06
N ALA A 54 2.75 7.08 -32.04
CA ALA A 54 2.55 5.64 -31.94
C ALA A 54 1.70 5.08 -33.10
N ALA A 55 0.69 5.83 -33.55
CA ALA A 55 -0.14 5.44 -34.69
C ALA A 55 0.67 5.39 -35.99
N ALA A 56 1.55 6.37 -36.22
CA ALA A 56 2.48 6.34 -37.35
C ALA A 56 3.42 5.13 -37.29
N ALA A 57 3.85 4.71 -36.09
CA ALA A 57 4.68 3.54 -35.90
C ALA A 57 3.98 2.26 -36.39
N VAL A 58 2.73 2.06 -35.97
CA VAL A 58 1.91 0.92 -36.41
C VAL A 58 1.69 0.96 -37.92
N ARG A 59 1.38 2.13 -38.48
CA ARG A 59 1.18 2.26 -39.94
C ARG A 59 2.43 1.84 -40.72
N SER A 60 3.63 2.23 -40.27
CA SER A 60 4.89 1.81 -40.89
C SER A 60 5.18 0.32 -40.75
N LEU A 61 4.78 -0.29 -39.62
CA LEU A 61 4.90 -1.75 -39.43
C LEU A 61 3.93 -2.52 -40.33
N ASN A 62 2.69 -2.04 -40.46
CA ASN A 62 1.66 -2.63 -41.29
C ASN A 62 1.95 -2.46 -42.79
N SER A 63 2.40 -1.27 -43.21
CA SER A 63 2.80 -1.00 -44.61
C SER A 63 3.97 -1.87 -45.05
N SER A 64 4.87 -2.21 -44.13
CA SER A 64 5.98 -3.12 -44.42
C SER A 64 5.52 -4.53 -44.81
N LEU A 65 4.33 -4.92 -44.36
CA LEU A 65 3.68 -6.20 -44.64
C LEU A 65 2.56 -6.11 -45.68
N ASP A 66 2.38 -4.94 -46.31
CA ASP A 66 1.27 -4.66 -47.26
C ASP A 66 -0.12 -4.87 -46.63
N ILE A 67 -0.26 -4.61 -45.32
CA ILE A 67 -1.53 -4.68 -44.60
C ILE A 67 -2.10 -3.25 -44.49
N GLU A 68 -3.21 -3.00 -45.16
CA GLU A 68 -3.94 -1.73 -45.09
C GLU A 68 -5.10 -1.85 -44.09
N GLU A 69 -4.77 -1.79 -42.79
CA GLU A 69 -5.76 -1.66 -41.72
C GLU A 69 -5.75 -0.22 -41.16
N GLU A 70 -6.93 0.35 -40.93
CA GLU A 70 -7.06 1.65 -40.28
C GLU A 70 -6.57 1.56 -38.84
N VAL A 71 -5.61 2.43 -38.49
CA VAL A 71 -5.03 2.51 -37.15
C VAL A 71 -5.59 3.75 -36.43
N PRO A 72 -6.38 3.56 -35.36
CA PRO A 72 -6.80 4.63 -34.46
C PRO A 72 -5.61 5.36 -33.84
N GLU A 73 -5.80 6.64 -33.52
CA GLU A 73 -4.78 7.45 -32.84
C GLU A 73 -4.58 7.03 -31.36
N ALA A 74 -5.61 6.46 -30.74
CA ALA A 74 -5.55 5.87 -29.41
C ALA A 74 -6.49 4.66 -29.35
N GLY A 75 -6.05 3.59 -28.69
CA GLY A 75 -6.84 2.37 -28.52
C GLY A 75 -6.08 1.13 -29.01
N TRP A 76 -6.78 0.22 -29.67
CA TRP A 76 -6.20 -1.05 -30.09
C TRP A 76 -6.64 -1.46 -31.49
N THR A 77 -5.76 -2.16 -32.21
CA THR A 77 -6.07 -2.79 -33.51
C THR A 77 -5.59 -4.22 -33.53
N ARG A 78 -6.33 -5.07 -34.24
CA ARG A 78 -6.00 -6.49 -34.40
C ARG A 78 -5.65 -6.78 -35.85
N THR A 79 -4.37 -6.95 -36.10
CA THR A 79 -3.82 -7.27 -37.40
C THR A 79 -3.56 -8.78 -37.51
N ASN A 80 -3.94 -9.38 -38.63
CA ASN A 80 -3.59 -10.76 -38.92
C ASN A 80 -2.38 -10.81 -39.86
N VAL A 81 -1.25 -11.32 -39.36
CA VAL A 81 -0.01 -11.42 -40.14
C VAL A 81 0.04 -12.80 -40.81
N ASP A 82 -0.54 -12.90 -42.01
CA ASP A 82 -0.66 -14.16 -42.75
C ASP A 82 0.69 -14.82 -43.05
N ARG A 83 1.74 -14.03 -43.29
CA ARG A 83 3.10 -14.52 -43.55
C ARG A 83 3.64 -15.41 -42.42
N PHE A 84 3.30 -15.08 -41.17
CA PHE A 84 3.75 -15.82 -39.98
C PHE A 84 2.63 -16.65 -39.34
N LYS A 85 1.41 -16.62 -39.91
CA LYS A 85 0.20 -17.30 -39.40
C LYS A 85 -0.08 -16.96 -37.93
N GLN A 86 0.15 -15.72 -37.56
CA GLN A 86 -0.08 -15.22 -36.20
C GLN A 86 -0.87 -13.93 -36.21
N LYS A 87 -1.66 -13.74 -35.16
CA LYS A 87 -2.43 -12.51 -34.93
C LYS A 87 -1.65 -11.62 -33.98
N VAL A 88 -1.56 -10.34 -34.31
CA VAL A 88 -0.93 -9.31 -33.47
C VAL A 88 -2.00 -8.30 -33.10
N GLN A 89 -1.98 -7.87 -31.84
CA GLN A 89 -2.85 -6.82 -31.33
C GLN A 89 -1.98 -5.65 -30.90
N TYR A 90 -2.04 -4.56 -31.65
CA TYR A 90 -1.31 -3.34 -31.34
C TYR A 90 -2.13 -2.51 -30.37
N LEU A 91 -1.51 -2.12 -29.25
CA LEU A 91 -2.02 -1.11 -28.33
C LEU A 91 -1.32 0.20 -28.62
N VAL A 92 -2.08 1.16 -29.15
CA VAL A 92 -1.63 2.51 -29.44
C VAL A 92 -1.96 3.36 -28.23
N VAL A 93 -0.94 3.71 -27.47
CA VAL A 93 -1.06 4.44 -26.21
C VAL A 93 -0.66 5.89 -26.45
N GLN A 94 -1.45 6.81 -25.89
CA GLN A 94 -1.06 8.22 -25.85
C GLN A 94 0.07 8.41 -24.84
N ARG A 95 0.80 9.52 -24.94
CA ARG A 95 1.87 9.88 -24.01
C ARG A 95 1.30 10.34 -22.66
N ASP A 96 0.70 9.40 -21.93
CA ASP A 96 0.24 9.56 -20.55
C ASP A 96 0.85 8.44 -19.70
N LEU A 97 1.27 8.77 -18.48
CA LEU A 97 1.96 7.85 -17.58
C LEU A 97 1.05 6.68 -17.20
N LEU A 98 -0.18 6.96 -16.77
CA LEU A 98 -1.09 5.94 -16.25
C LEU A 98 -1.58 5.00 -17.36
N ALA A 99 -1.95 5.57 -18.51
CA ALA A 99 -2.33 4.79 -19.69
C ALA A 99 -1.17 3.88 -20.17
N THR A 100 0.07 4.38 -20.10
CA THR A 100 1.27 3.60 -20.47
C THR A 100 1.50 2.44 -19.52
N LEU A 101 1.42 2.67 -18.20
CA LEU A 101 1.54 1.60 -17.20
C LEU A 101 0.43 0.55 -17.33
N ASP A 102 -0.78 0.98 -17.72
CA ASP A 102 -1.91 0.08 -17.94
C ASP A 102 -1.85 -0.72 -19.24
N ALA A 103 -1.16 -0.21 -20.25
CA ALA A 103 -0.84 -0.99 -21.44
C ALA A 103 0.30 -1.98 -21.16
N CYS A 104 1.35 -1.55 -20.45
CA CYS A 104 2.50 -2.38 -20.09
C CYS A 104 2.13 -3.60 -19.24
N ARG A 105 1.18 -3.45 -18.29
CA ARG A 105 0.71 -4.59 -17.48
C ARG A 105 0.12 -5.71 -18.33
N VAL A 106 -0.55 -5.41 -19.44
CA VAL A 106 -1.20 -6.42 -20.30
C VAL A 106 -0.29 -6.90 -21.42
N ALA A 107 0.61 -6.05 -21.91
CA ALA A 107 1.38 -6.33 -23.11
C ALA A 107 2.33 -7.52 -22.98
N ASP A 108 2.39 -8.35 -24.02
CA ASP A 108 3.42 -9.37 -24.17
C ASP A 108 4.75 -8.76 -24.61
N PHE A 109 4.65 -7.76 -25.47
CA PHE A 109 5.76 -7.02 -26.03
C PHE A 109 5.57 -5.53 -25.83
N VAL A 110 6.64 -4.86 -25.42
CA VAL A 110 6.67 -3.41 -25.30
C VAL A 110 7.64 -2.86 -26.34
N VAL A 111 7.14 -1.96 -27.19
CA VAL A 111 7.91 -1.30 -28.24
C VAL A 111 8.05 0.16 -27.88
N PHE A 112 9.27 0.56 -27.52
CA PHE A 112 9.60 1.96 -27.26
C PHE A 112 9.94 2.66 -28.56
N VAL A 113 9.28 3.79 -28.83
CA VAL A 113 9.49 4.60 -30.02
C VAL A 113 10.25 5.87 -29.65
N LEU A 114 11.44 5.99 -30.22
CA LEU A 114 12.38 7.10 -30.05
C LEU A 114 12.35 8.01 -31.28
N SER A 115 12.56 9.31 -31.07
CA SER A 115 12.84 10.27 -32.14
C SER A 115 14.33 10.26 -32.48
N ALA A 116 14.64 10.55 -33.75
CA ALA A 116 16.01 10.83 -34.18
C ALA A 116 16.36 12.33 -34.13
N GLN A 117 15.38 13.21 -33.89
CA GLN A 117 15.55 14.68 -33.90
C GLN A 117 15.54 15.27 -32.49
N GLU A 118 14.61 14.79 -31.67
CA GLU A 118 14.39 15.24 -30.29
C GLU A 118 14.98 14.21 -29.32
N GLU A 119 15.58 14.68 -28.24
CA GLU A 119 16.03 13.81 -27.16
C GLU A 119 14.83 13.32 -26.32
N VAL A 120 15.07 12.42 -25.38
CA VAL A 120 14.00 11.91 -24.51
C VAL A 120 13.76 12.94 -23.41
N ASP A 121 12.53 13.44 -23.32
CA ASP A 121 12.12 14.40 -22.30
C ASP A 121 12.05 13.77 -20.90
N ALA A 122 11.99 14.63 -19.87
CA ALA A 122 11.79 14.21 -18.48
C ALA A 122 10.57 13.30 -18.27
N GLU A 123 9.46 13.53 -18.99
CA GLU A 123 8.28 12.64 -18.94
C GLU A 123 8.56 11.28 -19.56
N GLY A 124 9.32 11.24 -20.65
CA GLY A 124 9.75 9.98 -21.29
C GLY A 124 10.67 9.17 -20.37
N GLU A 125 11.55 9.84 -19.63
CA GLU A 125 12.37 9.22 -18.60
C GLU A 125 11.53 8.72 -17.43
N LEU A 126 10.55 9.49 -16.97
CA LEU A 126 9.62 9.07 -15.92
C LEU A 126 8.83 7.83 -16.33
N ILE A 127 8.37 7.76 -17.59
CA ILE A 127 7.70 6.59 -18.14
C ILE A 127 8.65 5.39 -18.14
N LEU A 128 9.89 5.54 -18.61
CA LEU A 128 10.87 4.46 -18.63
C LEU A 128 11.13 3.89 -17.22
N LYS A 129 11.40 4.77 -16.24
CA LYS A 129 11.61 4.41 -14.84
C LYS A 129 10.41 3.70 -14.23
N SER A 130 9.22 4.24 -14.46
CA SER A 130 7.97 3.70 -13.91
C SER A 130 7.68 2.32 -14.51
N VAL A 131 7.85 2.16 -15.82
CA VAL A 131 7.64 0.89 -16.53
C VAL A 131 8.68 -0.16 -16.10
N GLU A 132 9.94 0.24 -15.90
CA GLU A 132 11.00 -0.63 -15.35
C GLU A 132 10.65 -1.13 -13.95
N SER A 133 10.26 -0.22 -13.05
CA SER A 133 9.93 -0.55 -11.66
C SER A 133 8.71 -1.48 -11.52
N GLN A 134 7.72 -1.34 -12.42
CA GLN A 134 6.54 -2.22 -12.47
C GLN A 134 6.89 -3.64 -12.95
N GLY A 135 7.97 -3.76 -13.74
CA GLY A 135 8.42 -4.97 -14.39
C GLY A 135 7.93 -5.07 -15.83
N ILE A 136 8.86 -5.29 -16.76
CA ILE A 136 8.60 -5.32 -18.20
C ILE A 136 8.77 -6.74 -18.74
N SER A 137 7.99 -7.07 -19.76
CA SER A 137 8.15 -8.28 -20.57
C SER A 137 9.24 -8.08 -21.66
N ASN A 138 9.05 -8.67 -22.84
CA ASN A 138 9.99 -8.52 -23.94
C ASN A 138 9.95 -7.09 -24.50
N THR A 139 11.11 -6.43 -24.54
CA THR A 139 11.25 -5.06 -25.05
C THR A 139 11.88 -5.02 -26.43
N PHE A 140 11.38 -4.14 -27.27
CA PHE A 140 12.00 -3.74 -28.52
C PHE A 140 12.07 -2.22 -28.59
N THR A 141 13.11 -1.71 -29.24
CA THR A 141 13.35 -0.28 -29.36
C THR A 141 13.39 0.10 -30.82
N VAL A 142 12.71 1.19 -31.14
CA VAL A 142 12.37 1.57 -32.50
C VAL A 142 12.61 3.06 -32.68
N VAL A 143 13.13 3.46 -33.83
CA VAL A 143 13.42 4.87 -34.15
C VAL A 143 12.57 5.32 -35.34
N GLN A 144 11.96 6.50 -35.19
CA GLN A 144 11.29 7.25 -36.24
C GLN A 144 12.08 8.49 -36.65
N SER A 145 11.75 9.03 -37.82
CA SER A 145 12.28 10.30 -38.34
C SER A 145 13.79 10.27 -38.61
N LEU A 146 14.38 9.10 -38.90
CA LEU A 146 15.79 8.97 -39.24
C LEU A 146 16.09 9.54 -40.64
N GLU A 147 15.10 9.53 -41.54
CA GLU A 147 15.21 10.16 -42.86
C GLU A 147 15.42 11.68 -42.79
N LYS A 148 14.83 12.34 -41.80
CA LYS A 148 14.95 13.79 -41.60
C LYS A 148 16.32 14.23 -41.07
N VAL A 149 17.16 13.29 -40.63
CA VAL A 149 18.52 13.57 -40.18
C VAL A 149 19.43 13.74 -41.40
N GLU A 150 19.83 14.99 -41.63
CA GLU A 150 20.87 15.36 -42.59
C GLU A 150 22.13 15.81 -41.84
N PRO A 151 23.34 15.33 -42.21
CA PRO A 151 23.70 14.47 -43.35
C PRO A 151 23.42 12.97 -43.13
N ALA A 152 23.08 12.24 -44.21
CA ALA A 152 22.78 10.79 -44.17
C ALA A 152 23.90 9.90 -43.56
N LYS A 153 25.15 10.37 -43.60
CA LYS A 153 26.30 9.68 -42.97
C LYS A 153 26.23 9.66 -41.44
N GLN A 154 25.49 10.56 -40.81
CA GLN A 154 25.36 10.62 -39.35
C GLN A 154 24.27 9.69 -38.81
N ARG A 155 23.36 9.20 -39.66
CA ARG A 155 22.27 8.27 -39.26
C ARG A 155 22.75 7.04 -38.47
N PRO A 156 23.83 6.33 -38.86
CA PRO A 156 24.33 5.19 -38.07
C PRO A 156 24.90 5.63 -36.71
N SER A 157 25.50 6.83 -36.65
CA SER A 157 26.02 7.41 -35.41
C SER A 157 24.89 7.71 -34.44
N VAL A 158 23.79 8.33 -34.92
CA VAL A 158 22.60 8.62 -34.12
C VAL A 158 21.98 7.33 -33.57
N VAL A 159 21.84 6.30 -34.39
CA VAL A 159 21.33 4.99 -33.93
C VAL A 159 22.25 4.37 -32.88
N SER A 160 23.57 4.52 -33.01
CA SER A 160 24.53 4.05 -31.99
C SER A 160 24.41 4.83 -30.67
N SER A 161 24.21 6.14 -30.73
CA SER A 161 23.97 6.98 -29.55
C SER A 161 22.67 6.60 -28.84
N LEU A 162 21.57 6.46 -29.60
CA LEU A 162 20.27 6.03 -29.06
C LEU A 162 20.34 4.62 -28.47
N LYS A 163 21.10 3.72 -29.10
CA LYS A 163 21.37 2.40 -28.52
C LYS A 163 22.12 2.51 -27.19
N SER A 164 23.13 3.38 -27.09
CA SER A 164 23.86 3.59 -25.84
C SER A 164 22.94 4.12 -24.74
N TYR A 165 22.09 5.10 -25.06
CA TYR A 165 21.11 5.65 -24.13
C TYR A 165 20.13 4.58 -23.64
N ILE A 166 19.54 3.82 -24.56
CA ILE A 166 18.54 2.83 -24.17
C ILE A 166 19.13 1.63 -23.43
N THR A 167 20.41 1.31 -23.67
CA THR A 167 21.13 0.23 -22.96
C THR A 167 21.35 0.57 -21.49
N HIS A 168 21.41 1.86 -21.12
CA HIS A 168 21.48 2.29 -19.72
C HIS A 168 20.24 1.85 -18.94
N TRP A 169 19.06 2.04 -19.52
CA TRP A 169 17.77 1.69 -18.91
C TRP A 169 17.41 0.21 -19.11
N LEU A 170 17.68 -0.32 -20.30
CA LEU A 170 17.24 -1.64 -20.74
C LEU A 170 18.43 -2.44 -21.28
N PRO A 171 19.24 -3.07 -20.41
CA PRO A 171 20.37 -3.89 -20.84
C PRO A 171 19.98 -5.07 -21.73
N SER A 172 18.70 -5.47 -21.72
CA SER A 172 18.16 -6.55 -22.55
C SER A 172 18.00 -6.20 -24.03
N THR A 173 18.06 -4.92 -24.41
CA THR A 173 17.86 -4.51 -25.80
C THR A 173 19.15 -4.65 -26.60
N GLU A 174 19.19 -5.63 -27.51
CA GLU A 174 20.39 -5.92 -28.30
C GLU A 174 20.57 -4.97 -29.51
N ARG A 175 19.44 -4.50 -30.08
CA ARG A 175 19.41 -3.70 -31.32
C ARG A 175 18.22 -2.75 -31.33
N VAL A 176 18.48 -1.55 -31.86
CA VAL A 176 17.47 -0.54 -32.20
C VAL A 176 17.07 -0.72 -33.67
N TYR A 177 15.78 -0.75 -33.97
CA TYR A 177 15.23 -0.92 -35.32
C TYR A 177 14.78 0.43 -35.90
N SER A 178 15.05 0.68 -37.18
CA SER A 178 14.48 1.84 -37.88
C SER A 178 13.15 1.48 -38.55
N LEU A 179 12.13 2.33 -38.40
CA LEU A 179 10.85 2.15 -39.11
C LEU A 179 10.88 2.63 -40.55
N ASP A 180 11.81 3.55 -40.86
CA ASP A 180 11.96 4.11 -42.21
C ASP A 180 12.46 3.02 -43.18
N ASN A 181 13.28 2.08 -42.70
CA ASN A 181 13.70 0.94 -43.49
C ASN A 181 12.67 -0.21 -43.42
N ARG A 182 11.93 -0.39 -44.52
CA ARG A 182 10.95 -1.48 -44.70
C ARG A 182 11.51 -2.87 -44.36
N GLN A 183 12.77 -3.14 -44.65
CA GLN A 183 13.38 -4.44 -44.33
C GLN A 183 13.55 -4.63 -42.82
N GLU A 184 13.97 -3.59 -42.10
CA GLU A 184 14.13 -3.65 -40.64
C GLU A 184 12.78 -3.75 -39.93
N ALA A 185 11.78 -2.99 -40.37
CA ALA A 185 10.42 -3.10 -39.88
C ALA A 185 9.85 -4.53 -40.08
N SER A 186 10.06 -5.15 -41.25
CA SER A 186 9.63 -6.53 -41.50
C SER A 186 10.36 -7.56 -40.62
N ASN A 187 11.64 -7.31 -40.30
CA ASN A 187 12.41 -8.14 -39.38
C ASN A 187 11.92 -7.97 -37.94
N LEU A 188 11.53 -6.76 -37.52
CA LEU A 188 10.92 -6.52 -36.22
C LEU A 188 9.61 -7.29 -36.08
N VAL A 189 8.72 -7.24 -37.09
CA VAL A 189 7.46 -8.00 -37.03
C VAL A 189 7.71 -9.51 -37.01
N ARG A 190 8.71 -10.00 -37.75
CA ARG A 190 9.15 -11.40 -37.62
C ARG A 190 9.54 -11.71 -36.18
N SER A 191 10.39 -10.88 -35.57
CA SER A 191 10.84 -11.04 -34.18
C SER A 191 9.66 -11.04 -33.21
N LEU A 192 8.70 -10.13 -33.34
CA LEU A 192 7.47 -10.08 -32.52
C LEU A 192 6.67 -11.39 -32.62
N CYS A 193 6.60 -11.98 -33.82
CA CYS A 193 5.86 -13.23 -34.04
C CYS A 193 6.62 -14.48 -33.56
N THR A 194 7.94 -14.54 -33.75
CA THR A 194 8.71 -15.77 -33.47
C THR A 194 9.25 -15.84 -32.05
N THR A 195 9.48 -14.70 -31.39
CA THR A 195 10.07 -14.69 -30.05
C THR A 195 9.09 -15.22 -29.01
N THR A 196 9.61 -16.00 -28.06
CA THR A 196 8.83 -16.43 -26.89
C THR A 196 8.73 -15.29 -25.89
N THR A 197 7.52 -15.06 -25.40
CA THR A 197 7.22 -14.04 -24.40
C THR A 197 7.87 -14.40 -23.06
N LYS A 198 8.71 -13.52 -22.51
CA LYS A 198 9.06 -13.57 -21.09
C LYS A 198 7.93 -12.89 -20.32
N GLY A 199 7.22 -13.63 -19.50
CA GLY A 199 6.13 -13.07 -18.71
C GLY A 199 6.62 -12.49 -17.38
N ILE A 200 5.76 -11.67 -16.79
CA ILE A 200 6.02 -10.98 -15.52
C ILE A 200 5.53 -11.89 -14.41
N ARG A 201 6.34 -12.12 -13.37
CA ARG A 201 6.04 -13.11 -12.32
C ARG A 201 4.67 -12.92 -11.69
N TRP A 202 4.30 -11.69 -11.31
CA TRP A 202 3.01 -11.43 -10.64
C TRP A 202 1.82 -11.57 -11.60
N ARG A 203 2.03 -11.33 -12.89
CA ARG A 203 1.01 -11.46 -13.94
C ARG A 203 0.78 -12.92 -14.32
N ASP A 204 1.85 -13.68 -14.53
CA ASP A 204 1.77 -15.09 -14.94
C ASP A 204 1.26 -16.00 -13.81
N GLN A 205 1.38 -15.54 -12.56
CA GLN A 205 0.79 -16.21 -11.39
C GLN A 205 -0.72 -16.04 -11.28
N ARG A 206 -1.34 -15.24 -12.14
CA ARG A 206 -2.79 -14.99 -12.19
C ARG A 206 -3.30 -15.27 -13.60
N SER A 207 -4.62 -15.41 -13.73
CA SER A 207 -5.26 -15.31 -15.05
C SER A 207 -5.60 -13.86 -15.32
N TYR A 208 -5.40 -13.44 -16.55
CA TYR A 208 -5.68 -12.08 -16.98
C TYR A 208 -6.24 -12.09 -18.40
N MET A 209 -6.94 -11.03 -18.76
CA MET A 209 -7.54 -10.90 -20.07
C MET A 209 -7.46 -9.43 -20.51
N PHE A 210 -7.12 -9.25 -21.79
CA PHE A 210 -7.28 -7.97 -22.46
C PHE A 210 -8.75 -7.82 -22.86
N ILE A 211 -9.33 -6.66 -22.55
CA ILE A 211 -10.75 -6.38 -22.84
C ILE A 211 -10.87 -5.85 -24.26
N GLU A 212 -11.42 -6.66 -25.18
CA GLU A 212 -11.69 -6.26 -26.57
C GLU A 212 -12.95 -5.38 -26.64
N ASP A 213 -14.07 -5.89 -26.12
CA ASP A 213 -15.37 -5.20 -26.16
C ASP A 213 -16.12 -5.31 -24.82
N ILE A 214 -16.90 -4.28 -24.53
CA ILE A 214 -17.69 -4.12 -23.30
C ILE A 214 -19.15 -3.90 -23.70
N ALA A 215 -19.98 -4.91 -23.45
CA ALA A 215 -21.42 -4.84 -23.72
C ALA A 215 -22.22 -4.75 -22.42
N TRP A 216 -23.22 -3.88 -22.42
CA TRP A 216 -24.16 -3.68 -21.30
C TRP A 216 -25.54 -4.23 -21.71
N PRO A 217 -25.84 -5.51 -21.42
CA PRO A 217 -27.10 -6.14 -21.86
C PRO A 217 -28.35 -5.47 -21.28
N GLY A 218 -28.27 -4.86 -20.09
CA GLY A 218 -29.38 -4.14 -19.44
C GLY A 218 -29.60 -2.68 -19.89
N GLY A 219 -28.75 -2.15 -20.78
CA GLY A 219 -28.80 -0.75 -21.19
C GLY A 219 -28.60 0.24 -20.03
N LYS A 220 -29.30 1.39 -20.07
CA LYS A 220 -29.28 2.42 -19.00
C LYS A 220 -30.26 2.13 -17.85
N THR A 221 -31.10 1.12 -17.99
CA THR A 221 -32.11 0.75 -17.00
C THR A 221 -31.49 -0.18 -15.97
N ALA A 222 -31.41 0.29 -14.72
CA ALA A 222 -30.92 -0.47 -13.60
C ALA A 222 -31.72 -1.78 -13.47
N VAL A 223 -31.02 -2.90 -13.53
CA VAL A 223 -31.62 -4.24 -13.33
C VAL A 223 -31.81 -4.51 -11.82
N SER A 224 -31.38 -3.59 -10.95
CA SER A 224 -31.58 -3.66 -9.49
C SER A 224 -31.77 -2.27 -8.90
N GLY A 225 -32.53 -2.16 -7.81
CA GLY A 225 -32.87 -0.90 -7.13
C GLY A 225 -31.68 -0.04 -6.69
N ASP A 226 -30.46 -0.59 -6.69
CA ASP A 226 -29.22 0.04 -6.25
C ASP A 226 -28.39 0.68 -7.39
N GLY A 227 -28.92 0.77 -8.63
CA GLY A 227 -28.19 1.39 -9.74
C GLY A 227 -27.02 0.56 -10.28
N THR A 228 -27.02 -0.74 -10.01
CA THR A 228 -26.07 -1.73 -10.52
C THR A 228 -26.65 -2.50 -11.72
N GLY A 229 -25.77 -3.00 -12.58
CA GLY A 229 -26.13 -3.76 -13.78
C GLY A 229 -25.13 -4.89 -14.06
N GLU A 230 -25.54 -5.79 -14.96
CA GLU A 230 -24.70 -6.85 -15.50
C GLU A 230 -23.83 -6.29 -16.64
N VAL A 231 -22.54 -6.67 -16.67
CA VAL A 231 -21.59 -6.25 -17.72
C VAL A 231 -20.98 -7.49 -18.36
N VAL A 232 -20.93 -7.48 -19.70
CA VAL A 232 -20.27 -8.52 -20.48
C VAL A 232 -18.95 -7.99 -21.01
N LEU A 233 -17.85 -8.57 -20.52
CA LEU A 233 -16.50 -8.29 -20.99
C LEU A 233 -16.05 -9.39 -21.94
N THR A 234 -15.69 -9.02 -23.16
CA THR A 234 -15.18 -9.99 -24.15
C THR A 234 -13.67 -9.87 -24.31
N GLY A 235 -12.98 -11.00 -24.40
CA GLY A 235 -11.52 -11.00 -24.53
C GLY A 235 -10.94 -12.41 -24.58
N VAL A 236 -9.60 -12.50 -24.59
CA VAL A 236 -8.88 -13.78 -24.63
C VAL A 236 -8.17 -14.04 -23.30
N VAL A 237 -8.43 -15.20 -22.69
CA VAL A 237 -7.83 -15.60 -21.41
C VAL A 237 -6.34 -15.89 -21.59
N ARG A 238 -5.52 -15.37 -20.67
CA ARG A 238 -4.06 -15.51 -20.66
C ARG A 238 -3.54 -15.76 -19.24
N GLY A 239 -2.32 -16.27 -19.15
CA GLY A 239 -1.70 -16.67 -17.88
C GLY A 239 -2.21 -18.04 -17.44
N LEU A 240 -2.75 -18.11 -16.22
CA LEU A 240 -3.40 -19.31 -15.70
C LEU A 240 -4.83 -19.48 -16.25
N GLY A 241 -5.48 -20.58 -15.89
CA GLY A 241 -6.88 -20.79 -16.22
C GLY A 241 -7.78 -19.77 -15.49
N LEU A 242 -8.77 -19.22 -16.20
CA LEU A 242 -9.76 -18.32 -15.59
C LEU A 242 -10.82 -19.16 -14.86
N LYS A 243 -11.02 -18.92 -13.56
CA LYS A 243 -12.04 -19.59 -12.76
C LYS A 243 -13.22 -18.67 -12.48
N ALA A 244 -14.44 -19.20 -12.51
CA ALA A 244 -15.64 -18.43 -12.19
C ALA A 244 -15.82 -18.18 -10.68
N ASP A 245 -15.23 -19.03 -9.83
CA ASP A 245 -15.32 -18.90 -8.36
C ASP A 245 -14.52 -17.72 -7.79
N ARG A 246 -13.54 -17.22 -8.55
CA ARG A 246 -12.61 -16.18 -8.09
C ARG A 246 -13.13 -14.81 -8.47
N LEU A 247 -12.86 -13.82 -7.61
CA LEU A 247 -13.15 -12.42 -7.90
C LEU A 247 -12.28 -11.91 -9.06
N ILE A 248 -12.81 -10.94 -9.79
CA ILE A 248 -12.12 -10.31 -10.90
C ILE A 248 -11.96 -8.83 -10.61
N GLN A 249 -10.73 -8.34 -10.74
CA GLN A 249 -10.45 -6.92 -10.74
C GLN A 249 -10.49 -6.39 -12.19
N VAL A 250 -11.29 -5.36 -12.42
CA VAL A 250 -11.44 -4.71 -13.73
C VAL A 250 -10.84 -3.31 -13.67
N GLY A 251 -9.65 -3.13 -14.24
CA GLY A 251 -8.95 -1.84 -14.30
C GLY A 251 -9.08 -1.00 -13.02
N ASP A 252 -9.53 0.23 -13.18
CA ASP A 252 -9.81 1.18 -12.09
C ASP A 252 -11.29 1.13 -11.60
N TRP A 253 -12.10 0.18 -12.08
CA TRP A 253 -13.50 0.01 -11.65
C TRP A 253 -13.62 -0.73 -10.32
N GLY A 254 -12.61 -1.54 -9.97
CA GLY A 254 -12.56 -2.30 -8.71
C GLY A 254 -12.75 -3.80 -8.92
N ASP A 255 -13.17 -4.46 -7.84
CA ASP A 255 -13.35 -5.92 -7.78
C ASP A 255 -14.83 -6.30 -7.96
N PHE A 256 -15.10 -7.34 -8.74
CA PHE A 256 -16.45 -7.82 -9.05
C PHE A 256 -16.53 -9.34 -9.06
N GLN A 257 -17.72 -9.86 -8.79
CA GLN A 257 -18.05 -11.28 -8.88
C GLN A 257 -18.46 -11.68 -10.31
N VAL A 258 -18.09 -12.89 -10.71
CA VAL A 258 -18.47 -13.50 -11.98
C VAL A 258 -19.81 -14.21 -11.84
N GLU A 259 -20.72 -13.98 -12.77
CA GLU A 259 -21.99 -14.71 -12.87
C GLU A 259 -21.84 -15.96 -13.75
N LYS A 260 -21.22 -15.80 -14.92
CA LYS A 260 -20.98 -16.91 -15.87
C LYS A 260 -19.86 -16.55 -16.85
N ILE A 261 -19.16 -17.59 -17.33
CA ILE A 261 -18.16 -17.46 -18.40
C ILE A 261 -18.69 -18.20 -19.63
N VAL A 262 -18.82 -17.48 -20.75
CA VAL A 262 -19.34 -17.99 -22.01
C VAL A 262 -18.22 -18.00 -23.06
N ALA A 263 -18.14 -19.04 -23.90
CA ALA A 263 -17.24 -19.04 -25.05
C ALA A 263 -17.75 -18.08 -26.12
N ALA A 264 -16.88 -17.19 -26.61
CA ALA A 264 -17.22 -16.23 -27.66
C ALA A 264 -16.29 -16.40 -28.88
N PRO A 265 -16.44 -17.50 -29.65
CA PRO A 265 -15.65 -17.67 -30.86
C PRO A 265 -15.92 -16.50 -31.84
N LEU A 266 -14.89 -16.05 -32.55
CA LEU A 266 -15.05 -15.01 -33.56
C LEU A 266 -15.99 -15.51 -34.67
N GLU A 267 -16.96 -14.69 -35.06
CA GLU A 267 -17.84 -15.03 -36.18
C GLU A 267 -17.03 -15.13 -37.48
N VAL A 268 -16.73 -16.36 -37.89
CA VAL A 268 -16.19 -16.60 -39.22
C VAL A 268 -17.37 -16.44 -40.18
N LYS A 269 -17.38 -15.36 -40.98
CA LYS A 269 -18.24 -15.26 -42.16
C LYS A 269 -18.01 -16.51 -43.02
N LYS A 270 -18.86 -17.54 -42.86
CA LYS A 270 -18.82 -18.74 -43.69
C LYS A 270 -19.16 -18.29 -45.11
N ARG A 271 -18.17 -18.20 -45.98
CA ARG A 271 -18.39 -18.10 -47.42
C ARG A 271 -19.05 -19.40 -47.90
N GLY A 272 -20.38 -19.34 -48.02
CA GLY A 272 -21.25 -20.12 -48.89
C GLY A 272 -21.06 -21.64 -48.98
N LYS A 273 -21.94 -22.40 -48.32
CA LYS A 273 -22.74 -23.46 -48.96
C LYS A 273 -23.76 -24.06 -47.98
N GLY A 274 -25.04 -24.00 -48.37
CA GLY A 274 -26.08 -24.97 -48.03
C GLY A 274 -26.76 -24.78 -46.68
N GLU A 275 -28.01 -24.32 -46.73
CA GLU A 275 -29.01 -24.44 -45.67
C GLU A 275 -29.03 -25.86 -45.10
N VAL A 276 -28.75 -25.98 -43.80
CA VAL A 276 -29.18 -27.11 -42.98
C VAL A 276 -29.78 -26.50 -41.72
N MET A 277 -31.09 -26.71 -41.60
CA MET A 277 -32.04 -26.39 -40.52
C MET A 277 -31.49 -25.72 -39.25
N GLU A 278 -32.06 -24.55 -38.95
CA GLU A 278 -32.08 -23.95 -37.62
C GLU A 278 -32.75 -24.91 -36.63
N ILE A 279 -31.94 -25.54 -35.79
CA ILE A 279 -32.37 -26.20 -34.56
C ILE A 279 -31.56 -25.54 -33.45
N ASP A 280 -32.22 -24.70 -32.66
CA ASP A 280 -31.88 -24.28 -31.30
C ASP A 280 -30.37 -24.11 -30.99
N ALA A 281 -29.84 -22.90 -31.20
CA ALA A 281 -28.45 -22.54 -30.86
C ALA A 281 -28.36 -21.49 -29.73
N GLU A 282 -29.37 -21.40 -28.85
CA GLU A 282 -29.33 -20.56 -27.64
C GLU A 282 -29.06 -21.36 -26.34
N ALA A 283 -28.68 -22.64 -26.44
CA ALA A 283 -28.37 -23.47 -25.28
C ALA A 283 -26.84 -23.70 -25.11
N ASP A 284 -26.27 -23.06 -24.08
CA ASP A 284 -25.06 -23.44 -23.34
C ASP A 284 -23.70 -23.51 -24.09
N ASN A 285 -23.22 -22.37 -24.59
CA ASN A 285 -21.76 -22.13 -24.71
C ASN A 285 -21.14 -21.68 -23.36
N THR A 286 -21.75 -21.99 -22.22
CA THR A 286 -21.20 -21.67 -20.90
C THR A 286 -20.04 -22.61 -20.60
N LEU A 287 -18.84 -22.05 -20.49
CA LEU A 287 -17.63 -22.80 -20.16
C LEU A 287 -17.56 -23.12 -18.67
N GLU A 288 -17.99 -22.18 -17.84
CA GLU A 288 -17.91 -22.30 -16.39
C GLU A 288 -19.00 -21.46 -15.71
N ARG A 289 -19.61 -22.03 -14.67
CA ARG A 289 -20.53 -21.36 -13.76
C ARG A 289 -19.91 -21.41 -12.36
N PRO A 290 -20.11 -20.38 -11.52
CA PRO A 290 -19.61 -20.38 -10.15
C PRO A 290 -20.15 -21.58 -9.38
N SER A 291 -19.29 -22.20 -8.57
CA SER A 291 -19.61 -23.25 -7.64
C SER A 291 -19.94 -22.68 -6.25
N GLU A 292 -20.23 -23.55 -5.29
CA GLU A 292 -20.47 -23.18 -3.88
C GLU A 292 -19.22 -22.54 -3.21
N ASP A 293 -18.03 -22.72 -3.79
CA ASP A 293 -16.76 -22.14 -3.32
C ASP A 293 -16.49 -20.71 -3.86
N GLN A 294 -17.53 -19.99 -4.29
CA GLN A 294 -17.40 -18.62 -4.80
C GLN A 294 -16.92 -17.66 -3.70
N ASP A 295 -15.94 -16.82 -4.05
CA ASP A 295 -15.41 -15.81 -3.13
C ASP A 295 -16.42 -14.66 -2.90
N ASP A 296 -16.59 -14.28 -1.63
CA ASP A 296 -17.44 -13.16 -1.22
C ASP A 296 -16.79 -11.79 -1.49
N LEU A 297 -17.64 -10.79 -1.78
CA LEU A 297 -17.24 -9.38 -1.89
C LEU A 297 -17.10 -8.68 -0.52
N ALA A 298 -16.85 -9.44 0.54
CA ALA A 298 -16.68 -8.90 1.88
C ALA A 298 -15.21 -8.51 2.10
N ASP A 299 -14.96 -7.20 2.23
CA ASP A 299 -13.64 -6.62 2.53
C ASP A 299 -13.09 -7.08 3.88
N LEU A 300 -13.97 -7.21 4.86
CA LEU A 300 -13.65 -7.56 6.25
C LEU A 300 -14.20 -8.95 6.55
N ALA A 301 -13.62 -9.63 7.53
CA ALA A 301 -14.29 -10.79 8.10
C ALA A 301 -15.72 -10.38 8.51
N PRO A 302 -16.73 -11.26 8.31
CA PRO A 302 -18.03 -11.04 8.91
C PRO A 302 -17.80 -10.70 10.37
N GLU A 303 -18.57 -9.76 10.91
CA GLU A 303 -18.60 -9.59 12.35
C GLU A 303 -18.86 -10.98 12.91
N GLU A 304 -17.84 -11.58 13.52
CA GLU A 304 -18.10 -12.63 14.46
C GLU A 304 -19.02 -11.92 15.44
N ALA A 305 -20.30 -12.28 15.41
CA ALA A 305 -21.15 -12.16 16.56
C ALA A 305 -20.45 -13.02 17.62
N ILE A 306 -19.38 -12.48 18.20
CA ILE A 306 -18.97 -12.74 19.55
C ILE A 306 -20.27 -12.47 20.27
N MET A 307 -20.96 -13.56 20.56
CA MET A 307 -22.25 -13.63 21.20
C MET A 307 -22.38 -12.41 22.11
N ASP A 308 -23.43 -11.59 21.93
CA ASP A 308 -23.71 -10.42 22.78
C ASP A 308 -23.63 -10.76 24.29
N ASP A 309 -23.60 -12.04 24.66
CA ASP A 309 -23.26 -12.57 25.99
C ASP A 309 -21.82 -12.34 26.50
N VAL A 310 -20.88 -11.82 25.68
CA VAL A 310 -19.56 -11.35 26.18
C VAL A 310 -19.40 -9.83 26.06
N THR A 311 -20.35 -9.15 25.40
CA THR A 311 -20.45 -7.67 25.43
C THR A 311 -21.03 -7.13 26.75
N ASN A 312 -21.43 -8.03 27.65
CA ASN A 312 -21.61 -7.78 29.07
C ASN A 312 -20.40 -8.23 29.92
N TYR A 313 -19.18 -8.24 29.36
CA TYR A 313 -18.05 -7.80 30.17
C TYR A 313 -18.36 -6.35 30.53
N ALA A 314 -18.88 -6.19 31.75
CA ALA A 314 -19.10 -4.91 32.35
C ALA A 314 -17.89 -3.98 32.07
N PRO A 315 -18.10 -2.66 32.02
CA PRO A 315 -17.02 -1.69 32.13
C PRO A 315 -16.39 -1.73 33.55
N SER A 316 -16.25 -2.92 34.15
CA SER A 316 -15.66 -3.22 35.44
C SER A 316 -14.24 -3.80 35.32
N MET A 317 -13.71 -3.99 34.10
CA MET A 317 -12.29 -3.75 33.93
C MET A 317 -12.17 -2.27 33.67
N ALA A 318 -12.06 -1.51 34.77
CA ALA A 318 -11.52 -0.17 34.70
C ALA A 318 -10.30 -0.22 33.75
N PRO A 319 -10.08 0.77 32.87
CA PRO A 319 -8.72 0.97 32.38
C PRO A 319 -7.90 0.93 33.66
N THR A 320 -6.95 -0.01 33.77
CA THR A 320 -6.14 -0.13 34.98
C THR A 320 -5.84 1.29 35.43
N GLU A 321 -6.29 1.67 36.62
CA GLU A 321 -6.19 3.05 37.15
C GLU A 321 -4.72 3.46 37.36
N ARG A 322 -3.80 2.71 36.75
CA ARG A 322 -2.41 2.94 36.60
C ARG A 322 -2.19 3.98 35.50
N LYS A 323 -2.54 5.24 35.81
CA LYS A 323 -2.14 6.40 35.01
C LYS A 323 -0.64 6.67 35.19
N GLY A 324 0.22 5.74 34.76
CA GLY A 324 1.67 5.88 34.84
C GLY A 324 2.34 5.68 33.49
N VAL A 325 3.44 6.38 33.25
CA VAL A 325 4.35 6.02 32.15
C VAL A 325 4.91 4.63 32.46
N LEU A 326 4.57 3.63 31.63
CA LEU A 326 5.16 2.30 31.75
C LEU A 326 6.64 2.38 31.42
N LEU A 327 7.49 2.04 32.39
CA LEU A 327 8.92 1.92 32.22
C LEU A 327 9.32 0.49 32.62
N ASP A 328 9.70 -0.33 31.65
CA ASP A 328 10.20 -1.72 31.88
C ASP A 328 9.24 -2.57 32.75
N ASP A 329 7.94 -2.59 32.39
CA ASP A 329 6.84 -3.31 33.05
C ASP A 329 6.51 -2.82 34.49
N HIS A 330 7.04 -1.66 34.89
CA HIS A 330 6.72 -1.01 36.16
C HIS A 330 6.06 0.36 35.93
N HIS A 331 4.95 0.59 36.64
CA HIS A 331 4.27 1.88 36.67
C HIS A 331 4.93 2.72 37.77
N TYR A 332 5.85 3.60 37.39
CA TYR A 332 6.54 4.49 38.34
C TYR A 332 5.64 5.62 38.89
N PHE A 333 4.40 5.71 38.41
CA PHE A 333 3.41 6.71 38.81
C PHE A 333 2.01 6.09 38.87
N SER A 334 1.88 4.87 39.40
CA SER A 334 0.55 4.36 39.74
C SER A 334 -0.05 5.26 40.80
N ASP A 335 -1.28 5.71 40.59
CA ASP A 335 -2.03 6.51 41.57
C ASP A 335 -2.19 5.73 42.91
N GLU A 336 -1.91 4.42 42.92
CA GLU A 336 -1.78 3.58 44.12
C GLU A 336 -0.66 4.05 45.09
N GLU A 337 0.41 4.71 44.62
CA GLU A 337 1.39 5.36 45.51
C GLU A 337 0.94 6.76 45.98
N GLU A 338 0.00 7.40 45.27
CA GLU A 338 -0.68 8.61 45.75
C GLU A 338 -1.82 8.28 46.73
N GLU A 339 -2.34 7.05 46.72
CA GLU A 339 -3.27 6.48 47.70
C GLU A 339 -2.61 6.07 49.02
N TYR A 340 -1.27 6.12 49.14
CA TYR A 340 -0.63 6.39 50.43
C TYR A 340 -0.92 7.86 50.80
N GLU A 341 -2.17 8.07 51.15
CA GLU A 341 -2.86 9.22 51.69
C GLU A 341 -1.94 10.40 52.05
N LYS A 342 -1.91 11.41 51.18
CA LYS A 342 -1.81 12.80 51.69
C LYS A 342 -3.10 13.07 52.48
N VAL A 343 -3.14 12.61 53.74
CA VAL A 343 -4.19 12.94 54.71
C VAL A 343 -4.27 14.46 54.75
N ARG A 344 -5.26 15.05 54.08
CA ARG A 344 -5.41 16.52 54.07
C ARG A 344 -5.76 16.93 55.50
N PRO A 345 -4.91 17.71 56.19
CA PRO A 345 -5.12 18.03 57.60
C PRO A 345 -6.45 18.78 57.78
N LYS A 346 -7.25 18.32 58.74
CA LYS A 346 -8.61 18.85 58.98
C LYS A 346 -8.60 20.28 59.53
N ARG A 347 -7.46 20.76 60.05
CA ARG A 347 -7.27 22.13 60.57
C ARG A 347 -5.81 22.57 60.46
N LEU A 348 -5.55 23.62 59.68
CA LEU A 348 -4.29 24.37 59.72
C LEU A 348 -4.57 25.82 60.13
N PRO A 349 -3.58 26.50 60.74
CA PRO A 349 -3.62 27.95 60.89
C PRO A 349 -3.81 28.64 59.54
N LYS A 350 -4.59 29.73 59.50
CA LYS A 350 -4.79 30.50 58.27
C LYS A 350 -3.46 31.07 57.80
N GLY A 351 -3.08 30.78 56.55
CA GLY A 351 -1.87 31.31 55.91
C GLY A 351 -0.64 30.41 55.93
N THR A 352 -0.75 29.15 56.38
CA THR A 352 0.36 28.19 56.26
C THR A 352 0.57 27.77 54.81
N SER A 353 1.81 27.83 54.31
CA SER A 353 2.17 27.32 52.98
C SER A 353 2.16 25.79 52.94
N THR A 354 2.05 25.21 51.74
CA THR A 354 2.09 23.76 51.52
C THR A 354 3.37 23.12 52.07
N TYR A 355 4.48 23.85 52.02
CA TYR A 355 5.75 23.43 52.61
C TYR A 355 5.70 23.41 54.14
N GLN A 356 5.14 24.46 54.77
CA GLN A 356 5.00 24.52 56.23
C GLN A 356 4.03 23.46 56.76
N SER A 357 2.97 23.14 56.01
CA SER A 357 2.01 22.10 56.40
C SER A 357 2.60 20.70 56.45
N ALA A 358 3.64 20.42 55.65
CA ALA A 358 4.29 19.11 55.62
C ALA A 358 5.08 18.82 56.90
N TRP A 359 5.60 19.87 57.57
CA TRP A 359 6.35 19.74 58.82
C TRP A 359 5.47 19.51 60.06
N TYR A 360 4.17 19.81 59.97
CA TYR A 360 3.21 19.54 61.06
C TYR A 360 2.75 18.08 61.13
N LEU A 361 3.12 17.24 60.16
CA LEU A 361 2.61 15.88 59.99
C LEU A 361 3.64 14.77 60.22
N ASP A 362 4.82 15.07 60.77
CA ASP A 362 5.77 14.03 61.20
C ASP A 362 5.40 13.55 62.62
N ASP A 363 4.21 12.97 62.76
CA ASP A 363 3.78 12.28 63.99
C ASP A 363 4.01 10.78 63.81
N LEU A 364 4.92 10.29 64.65
CA LEU A 364 5.32 8.92 64.92
C LEU A 364 4.20 7.89 64.67
N SER A 365 4.44 6.97 63.73
CA SER A 365 3.66 5.73 63.57
C SER A 365 3.79 4.85 64.83
N ASP A 366 3.00 5.17 65.86
CA ASP A 366 2.80 4.31 67.03
C ASP A 366 1.79 3.21 66.68
N SER A 367 2.26 2.22 65.93
CA SER A 367 1.53 0.96 65.72
C SER A 367 1.88 0.02 66.88
N GLY A 368 1.11 0.15 67.96
CA GLY A 368 1.25 -0.62 69.20
C GLY A 368 -0.11 -1.03 69.77
N SER A 369 -0.76 -1.99 69.11
CA SER A 369 -1.66 -3.03 69.63
C SER A 369 -2.41 -2.86 70.98
N ASP A 370 -3.74 -3.03 70.88
CA ASP A 370 -4.59 -3.94 71.67
C ASP A 370 -4.77 -3.72 73.19
N LEU A 371 -5.96 -3.22 73.60
CA LEU A 371 -6.61 -3.61 74.86
C LEU A 371 -8.10 -3.20 74.90
N GLU A 372 -8.94 -4.19 74.57
CA GLU A 372 -10.23 -4.63 75.16
C GLU A 372 -11.28 -3.60 75.67
N ASP A 373 -12.48 -3.76 75.10
CA ASP A 373 -13.80 -3.30 75.56
C ASP A 373 -14.05 -3.50 77.06
N TYR A 374 -14.46 -2.42 77.74
CA TYR A 374 -15.35 -2.50 78.91
C TYR A 374 -16.38 -1.37 78.85
N ASP A 375 -17.63 -1.74 78.60
CA ASP A 375 -18.82 -0.94 78.84
C ASP A 375 -18.97 -0.62 80.34
N MET A 376 -19.22 0.66 80.68
CA MET A 376 -20.08 1.03 81.81
C MET A 376 -20.61 2.46 81.62
N GLU A 377 -21.94 2.54 81.61
CA GLU A 377 -22.82 3.68 81.39
C GLU A 377 -22.68 4.83 82.42
N ASP A 378 -22.86 6.05 81.90
CA ASP A 378 -23.63 7.18 82.46
C ASP A 378 -23.12 7.93 83.70
N VAL A 379 -22.46 9.10 83.49
CA VAL A 379 -22.60 10.29 84.35
C VAL A 379 -22.51 11.58 83.51
N ALA A 380 -23.55 12.40 83.66
CA ALA A 380 -23.73 13.71 83.05
C ALA A 380 -22.72 14.80 83.48
N GLU A 381 -22.38 15.64 82.50
CA GLU A 381 -22.24 17.11 82.56
C GLU A 381 -21.46 17.76 83.73
N ALA A 382 -20.25 18.26 83.45
CA ALA A 382 -19.76 19.51 84.03
C ALA A 382 -18.61 20.11 83.19
N GLY A 383 -18.90 21.19 82.47
CA GLY A 383 -17.87 22.10 81.98
C GLY A 383 -17.17 22.79 83.15
N GLN A 384 -15.88 22.56 83.31
CA GLN A 384 -14.99 23.41 84.10
C GLN A 384 -13.65 23.55 83.39
N SER A 385 -13.48 24.68 82.72
CA SER A 385 -12.19 25.27 82.37
C SER A 385 -11.38 25.44 83.66
N GLN A 386 -10.32 24.65 83.85
CA GLN A 386 -9.38 24.87 84.92
C GLN A 386 -8.60 26.17 84.66
N PRO A 387 -8.54 27.11 85.63
CA PRO A 387 -7.71 28.30 85.51
C PRO A 387 -6.23 27.92 85.60
N ALA A 388 -5.43 28.46 84.68
CA ALA A 388 -3.99 28.29 84.62
C ALA A 388 -3.33 28.58 85.97
N HIS A 389 -2.45 27.67 86.39
CA HIS A 389 -1.67 27.76 87.62
C HIS A 389 -0.57 28.83 87.46
N PRO A 390 -0.42 29.82 88.38
CA PRO A 390 0.58 30.89 88.30
C PRO A 390 2.07 30.48 88.47
N ALA A 391 2.46 29.28 88.06
CA ALA A 391 3.85 28.81 88.11
C ALA A 391 4.52 28.68 86.73
N ASP A 392 3.86 29.11 85.65
CA ASP A 392 4.51 29.34 84.37
C ASP A 392 5.32 30.65 84.44
N GLY A 393 6.62 30.47 84.65
CA GLY A 393 7.61 31.53 84.73
C GLY A 393 7.58 32.40 83.48
N VAL A 394 7.38 33.69 83.72
CA VAL A 394 7.51 34.77 82.74
C VAL A 394 8.98 34.91 82.37
N GLU A 395 9.36 34.42 81.19
CA GLU A 395 10.62 34.72 80.53
C GLU A 395 10.33 35.34 79.15
N GLY A 396 10.75 36.60 78.95
CA GLY A 396 10.99 37.12 77.60
C GLY A 396 9.98 38.11 76.98
N MET A 397 9.29 38.95 77.76
CA MET A 397 8.76 40.21 77.21
C MET A 397 9.82 41.31 77.34
N ASP A 398 10.65 41.47 76.29
CA ASP A 398 11.36 42.72 76.04
C ASP A 398 10.37 43.77 75.51
N LEU A 399 9.71 44.41 76.48
CA LEU A 399 9.00 45.68 76.34
C LEU A 399 10.02 46.82 76.34
N ASP A 400 10.85 46.93 75.29
CA ASP A 400 11.52 48.18 74.92
C ASP A 400 12.13 48.05 73.52
N GLY A 401 11.38 48.52 72.52
CA GLY A 401 11.85 48.64 71.15
C GLY A 401 13.01 49.64 71.03
N LYS A 402 14.24 49.15 71.20
CA LYS A 402 15.47 49.85 70.85
C LYS A 402 16.18 49.16 69.69
N ALA A 403 16.19 49.88 68.58
CA ALA A 403 16.97 49.59 67.40
C ALA A 403 18.49 49.72 67.63
N MET A 404 19.22 49.14 66.67
CA MET A 404 20.65 49.31 66.34
C MET A 404 21.59 48.37 67.12
N THR A 405 22.46 47.59 66.45
CA THR A 405 23.76 48.10 65.97
C THR A 405 24.41 47.14 64.94
N GLU A 406 24.88 47.72 63.84
CA GLU A 406 26.02 47.37 62.94
C GLU A 406 26.25 45.92 62.48
N GLY A 407 25.80 45.60 61.26
CA GLY A 407 26.36 44.53 60.44
C GLY A 407 27.55 45.02 59.62
N GLY A 408 28.75 44.52 59.91
CA GLY A 408 29.96 44.79 59.12
C GLY A 408 29.88 44.16 57.72
N PRO A 409 30.49 44.79 56.69
CA PRO A 409 30.52 44.21 55.35
C PRO A 409 31.49 43.02 55.32
N SER A 410 30.96 41.81 55.16
CA SER A 410 31.77 40.63 54.85
C SER A 410 32.19 40.70 53.38
N GLU A 411 33.48 40.87 53.12
CA GLU A 411 34.12 40.70 51.82
C GLU A 411 34.07 39.21 51.40
N TYR A 412 32.95 38.80 50.81
CA TYR A 412 32.94 37.66 49.91
C TYR A 412 33.14 38.19 48.49
N PRO A 413 34.04 37.60 47.67
CA PRO A 413 34.10 37.90 46.25
C PRO A 413 32.70 37.69 45.68
N GLN A 414 32.13 38.74 45.06
CA GLN A 414 30.90 38.63 44.29
C GLN A 414 31.02 37.38 43.41
N SER A 415 30.25 36.34 43.73
CA SER A 415 29.94 35.29 42.77
C SER A 415 29.55 35.98 41.49
N GLU A 416 30.19 35.64 40.36
CA GLU A 416 29.77 36.11 39.05
C GLU A 416 28.25 36.04 39.01
N MET A 417 27.60 37.21 38.88
CA MET A 417 26.16 37.28 38.76
C MET A 417 25.81 36.53 37.48
N PHE A 418 25.49 35.24 37.62
CA PHE A 418 24.56 34.59 36.71
C PHE A 418 23.27 35.40 36.84
N LEU A 419 23.14 36.42 36.00
CA LEU A 419 21.87 37.04 35.71
C LEU A 419 21.05 35.94 35.04
N ASP A 420 20.30 35.18 35.85
CA ASP A 420 19.19 34.40 35.34
C ASP A 420 18.34 35.40 34.53
N PRO A 421 18.25 35.22 33.20
CA PRO A 421 17.51 36.14 32.37
C PRO A 421 16.08 36.22 32.87
N SER A 422 15.43 37.39 32.69
CA SER A 422 14.03 37.49 33.08
C SER A 422 13.22 36.43 32.30
N PRO A 423 12.15 35.86 32.89
CA PRO A 423 11.36 34.82 32.21
C PRO A 423 10.77 35.29 30.87
N GLU A 424 10.66 36.61 30.67
CA GLU A 424 10.27 37.24 29.42
C GLU A 424 11.41 37.21 28.38
N ASP A 425 12.64 37.52 28.77
CA ASP A 425 13.82 37.46 27.89
C ASP A 425 14.15 36.01 27.45
N GLU A 426 13.90 35.02 28.32
CA GLU A 426 14.05 33.59 27.99
C GLU A 426 13.00 33.16 26.96
N ALA A 427 11.75 33.59 27.13
CA ALA A 427 10.68 33.29 26.18
C ALA A 427 10.97 33.89 24.80
N GLU A 428 11.46 35.13 24.74
CA GLU A 428 11.83 35.79 23.49
C GLU A 428 13.02 35.11 22.79
N GLN A 429 14.01 34.63 23.54
CA GLN A 429 15.13 33.87 23.00
C GLN A 429 14.69 32.50 22.44
N ILE A 430 13.81 31.79 23.13
CA ILE A 430 13.23 30.52 22.67
C ILE A 430 12.41 30.74 21.38
N GLU A 431 11.63 31.82 21.32
CA GLU A 431 10.88 32.18 20.11
C GLU A 431 11.77 32.61 18.94
N ALA A 432 12.87 33.33 19.21
CA ALA A 432 13.86 33.68 18.20
C ALA A 432 14.56 32.41 17.65
N TYR A 433 14.88 31.44 18.52
CA TYR A 433 15.40 30.14 18.14
C TYR A 433 14.41 29.38 17.25
N ARG A 434 13.12 29.34 17.64
CA ARG A 434 12.03 28.74 16.82
C ARG A 434 11.81 29.42 15.47
N LYS A 435 12.15 30.70 15.33
CA LYS A 435 12.07 31.42 14.04
C LYS A 435 13.31 31.22 13.18
N SER A 436 14.46 30.91 13.80
CA SER A 436 15.71 30.59 13.11
C SER A 436 15.78 29.16 12.57
N LYS A 437 14.81 28.33 13.00
CA LYS A 437 14.65 26.93 12.63
C LYS A 437 14.51 26.72 11.12
N ARG A 438 15.13 25.63 10.66
CA ARG A 438 15.17 25.20 9.26
C ARG A 438 13.87 24.47 8.89
N THR A 439 13.82 23.87 7.70
CA THR A 439 12.71 22.99 7.32
C THR A 439 12.62 21.83 8.32
N GLU A 440 11.40 21.42 8.72
CA GLU A 440 11.17 20.30 9.67
C GLU A 440 11.94 19.01 9.33
N ALA A 441 12.24 18.77 8.06
CA ALA A 441 13.00 17.59 7.60
C ALA A 441 14.50 17.68 7.92
N ASP A 442 15.09 18.87 7.88
CA ASP A 442 16.50 19.07 8.25
C ASP A 442 16.66 18.89 9.77
N GLU A 443 15.64 19.28 10.53
CA GLU A 443 15.61 19.11 11.99
C GLU A 443 15.50 17.66 12.40
N ASP A 444 14.63 16.86 11.78
CA ASP A 444 14.54 15.42 12.07
C ASP A 444 15.82 14.67 11.66
N LEU A 445 16.57 15.19 10.68
CA LEU A 445 17.87 14.64 10.29
C LEU A 445 18.98 14.98 11.30
N GLU A 446 19.00 16.21 11.81
CA GLU A 446 19.96 16.66 12.82
C GLU A 446 19.63 16.08 14.21
N PHE A 447 18.34 16.00 14.54
CA PHE A 447 17.79 15.61 15.84
C PHE A 447 16.59 14.65 15.67
N PRO A 448 16.84 13.33 15.53
CA PRO A 448 15.78 12.36 15.26
C PRO A 448 14.82 12.21 16.44
N ASP A 449 13.52 12.24 16.17
CA ASP A 449 12.42 12.04 17.13
C ASP A 449 12.42 12.99 18.35
N GLU A 450 13.06 14.17 18.25
CA GLU A 450 13.05 15.17 19.33
C GLU A 450 11.69 15.89 19.43
N ILE A 451 11.16 15.96 20.65
CA ILE A 451 9.90 16.67 20.94
C ILE A 451 10.15 17.82 21.92
N GLU A 452 9.84 19.04 21.51
CA GLU A 452 9.84 20.18 22.41
C GLU A 452 8.54 20.20 23.25
N LEU A 453 8.70 20.17 24.58
CA LEU A 453 7.60 20.35 25.52
C LEU A 453 7.40 21.84 25.80
N HIS A 454 6.17 22.33 25.68
CA HIS A 454 5.85 23.69 26.07
C HIS A 454 5.79 23.82 27.60
N PRO A 455 6.29 24.92 28.19
CA PRO A 455 6.29 25.12 29.64
C PRO A 455 4.89 24.99 30.29
N ASN A 456 3.83 25.29 29.54
CA ASN A 456 2.45 25.28 30.01
C ASN A 456 1.75 23.92 29.88
N VAL A 457 2.46 22.85 29.47
CA VAL A 457 1.87 21.52 29.23
C VAL A 457 2.50 20.50 30.16
N ASN A 458 1.67 19.83 30.96
CA ASN A 458 2.09 18.72 31.81
C ASN A 458 2.65 17.58 30.95
N ALA A 459 3.93 17.25 31.13
CA ALA A 459 4.60 16.18 30.38
C ALA A 459 3.92 14.81 30.59
N ARG A 460 3.44 14.52 31.82
CA ARG A 460 2.72 13.28 32.18
C ARG A 460 1.46 13.08 31.33
N GLU A 461 0.68 14.14 31.14
CA GLU A 461 -0.56 14.09 30.35
C GLU A 461 -0.28 13.97 28.85
N ARG A 462 0.72 14.72 28.34
CA ARG A 462 1.09 14.70 26.93
C ARG A 462 1.69 13.36 26.50
N LEU A 463 2.46 12.73 27.38
CA LEU A 463 3.20 11.49 27.10
C LEU A 463 2.54 10.24 27.70
N ILE A 464 1.26 10.32 28.09
CA ILE A 464 0.54 9.22 28.74
C ILE A 464 0.49 7.93 27.90
N ARG A 465 0.58 8.05 26.57
CA ARG A 465 0.58 6.91 25.63
C ARG A 465 1.98 6.39 25.32
N TYR A 466 3.02 7.08 25.77
CA TYR A 466 4.40 6.71 25.50
C TYR A 466 4.90 5.76 26.59
N ARG A 467 5.82 4.88 26.20
CA ARG A 467 6.36 3.84 27.06
C ARG A 467 7.89 3.87 27.00
N GLY A 468 8.52 3.80 28.16
CA GLY A 468 9.95 3.78 28.32
C GLY A 468 10.47 2.35 28.21
N LEU A 469 11.30 2.08 27.22
CA LEU A 469 11.94 0.77 27.07
C LEU A 469 13.45 0.92 27.24
N LYS A 470 14.04 0.06 28.07
CA LYS A 470 15.51 -0.02 28.24
C LYS A 470 16.23 -0.34 26.93
N SER A 471 15.62 -1.18 26.09
CA SER A 471 16.14 -1.55 24.78
C SER A 471 15.02 -1.96 23.84
N LEU A 472 14.87 -1.24 22.73
CA LEU A 472 13.87 -1.53 21.69
C LEU A 472 14.07 -2.91 21.07
N LYS A 473 15.24 -3.54 21.18
CA LYS A 473 15.50 -4.87 20.57
C LYS A 473 15.12 -6.04 21.48
N THR A 474 15.34 -5.91 22.78
CA THR A 474 15.33 -7.07 23.71
C THR A 474 14.18 -7.07 24.70
N SER A 475 13.64 -5.91 25.07
CA SER A 475 12.52 -5.88 26.02
C SER A 475 11.27 -6.53 25.40
N PRO A 476 10.32 -7.07 26.17
CA PRO A 476 9.01 -7.41 25.62
C PRO A 476 8.27 -6.14 25.15
N TRP A 477 7.25 -6.29 24.31
CA TRP A 477 6.29 -5.24 23.98
C TRP A 477 4.90 -5.78 24.28
N GLU A 478 4.27 -5.30 25.35
CA GLU A 478 2.93 -5.73 25.73
C GLU A 478 1.89 -5.06 24.80
N THR A 479 1.05 -5.87 24.15
CA THR A 479 0.03 -5.39 23.21
C THR A 479 -1.35 -5.27 23.84
N GLU A 480 -1.56 -5.78 25.05
CA GLU A 480 -2.88 -5.84 25.68
C GLU A 480 -3.41 -4.47 26.08
N GLU A 481 -2.56 -3.60 26.62
CA GLU A 481 -2.92 -2.23 26.99
C GLU A 481 -3.18 -1.31 25.79
N ASP A 482 -2.67 -1.67 24.60
CA ASP A 482 -2.87 -0.91 23.36
C ASP A 482 -4.19 -1.27 22.67
N ARG A 483 -4.81 -2.41 22.99
CA ARG A 483 -6.07 -2.89 22.36
C ARG A 483 -7.20 -1.86 22.36
N PRO A 484 -7.43 -1.05 23.41
CA PRO A 484 -8.47 -0.02 23.38
C PRO A 484 -8.22 1.11 22.37
N TYR A 485 -6.98 1.29 21.93
CA TYR A 485 -6.59 2.31 20.95
C TYR A 485 -6.46 1.72 19.53
N GLU A 486 -6.61 0.41 19.37
CA GLU A 486 -6.61 -0.23 18.06
C GLU A 486 -7.88 0.16 17.28
N PRO A 487 -7.78 0.36 15.95
CA PRO A 487 -8.97 0.53 15.13
C PRO A 487 -9.89 -0.68 15.24
N GLU A 488 -11.22 -0.46 15.32
CA GLU A 488 -12.22 -1.54 15.38
C GLU A 488 -12.08 -2.54 14.21
N GLU A 489 -11.63 -2.07 13.04
CA GLU A 489 -11.38 -2.90 11.86
C GLU A 489 -10.22 -3.88 12.04
N TRP A 490 -9.28 -3.65 12.98
CA TRP A 490 -8.06 -4.44 13.13
C TRP A 490 -8.33 -5.91 13.45
N GLN A 491 -9.27 -6.18 14.36
CA GLN A 491 -9.68 -7.54 14.71
C GLN A 491 -10.38 -8.27 13.55
N ARG A 492 -10.92 -7.51 12.59
CA ARG A 492 -11.62 -8.03 11.41
C ARG A 492 -10.71 -8.22 10.20
N LEU A 493 -9.44 -7.82 10.30
CA LEU A 493 -8.44 -8.03 9.26
C LEU A 493 -8.07 -9.51 9.14
N LEU A 494 -7.68 -9.91 7.94
CA LEU A 494 -7.18 -11.26 7.71
C LEU A 494 -5.79 -11.41 8.33
N GLU A 495 -5.69 -12.19 9.41
CA GLU A 495 -4.42 -12.60 9.99
C GLU A 495 -3.83 -13.81 9.24
N ILE A 496 -2.59 -13.68 8.78
CA ILE A 496 -1.87 -14.74 8.08
C ILE A 496 -0.62 -15.11 8.89
N SER A 497 -0.66 -16.25 9.57
CA SER A 497 0.46 -16.73 10.40
C SER A 497 1.75 -17.00 9.61
N ASP A 498 1.67 -17.79 8.53
CA ASP A 498 2.79 -18.04 7.60
C ASP A 498 2.40 -17.67 6.17
N TYR A 499 2.78 -16.46 5.77
CA TYR A 499 2.53 -15.92 4.43
C TYR A 499 3.17 -16.77 3.31
N LYS A 500 4.38 -17.30 3.50
CA LYS A 500 5.10 -18.00 2.42
C LYS A 500 4.41 -19.31 2.08
N ARG A 501 3.99 -20.04 3.11
CA ARG A 501 3.29 -21.33 2.96
C ARG A 501 1.88 -21.15 2.40
N THR A 502 1.12 -20.19 2.92
CA THR A 502 -0.23 -19.87 2.43
C THR A 502 -0.21 -19.36 0.99
N ALA A 503 0.70 -18.44 0.64
CA ALA A 503 0.86 -17.96 -0.73
C ALA A 503 1.17 -19.11 -1.71
N THR A 504 2.05 -20.04 -1.32
CA THR A 504 2.38 -21.20 -2.17
C THR A 504 1.20 -22.15 -2.34
N LYS A 505 0.38 -22.32 -1.29
CA LYS A 505 -0.85 -23.14 -1.35
C LYS A 505 -1.83 -22.54 -2.37
N PHE A 506 -2.13 -21.25 -2.26
CA PHE A 506 -3.07 -20.58 -3.17
C PHE A 506 -2.54 -20.49 -4.61
N MET A 507 -1.24 -20.29 -4.81
CA MET A 507 -0.64 -20.35 -6.15
C MET A 507 -0.81 -21.73 -6.80
N ARG A 508 -0.68 -22.83 -6.05
CA ARG A 508 -0.90 -24.19 -6.59
C ARG A 508 -2.37 -24.47 -6.87
N GLU A 509 -3.26 -23.96 -6.04
CA GLU A 509 -4.71 -24.07 -6.24
C GLU A 509 -5.16 -23.35 -7.52
N ALA A 510 -4.55 -22.20 -7.83
CA ALA A 510 -4.79 -21.46 -9.07
C ALA A 510 -4.32 -22.21 -10.34
N TRP A 511 -3.37 -23.15 -10.22
CA TRP A 511 -2.94 -23.98 -11.35
C TRP A 511 -3.94 -25.06 -11.74
N ALA A 512 -4.85 -25.43 -10.83
CA ALA A 512 -5.78 -26.53 -11.02
C ALA A 512 -7.16 -26.01 -11.43
N GLY A 513 -7.56 -26.22 -12.68
CA GLY A 513 -8.90 -25.92 -13.18
C GLY A 513 -9.03 -24.57 -13.89
N GLY A 514 -10.26 -24.26 -14.32
CA GLY A 514 -10.59 -23.04 -15.07
C GLY A 514 -10.54 -23.18 -16.58
N VAL A 515 -11.04 -22.16 -17.27
CA VAL A 515 -10.97 -22.02 -18.73
C VAL A 515 -9.52 -21.92 -19.19
N LYS A 516 -9.14 -22.76 -20.15
CA LYS A 516 -7.77 -22.84 -20.66
C LYS A 516 -7.31 -21.52 -21.31
N PRO A 517 -6.04 -21.12 -21.10
CA PRO A 517 -5.48 -19.94 -21.75
C PRO A 517 -5.48 -20.11 -23.28
N GLY A 518 -5.72 -19.01 -23.99
CA GLY A 518 -5.90 -18.98 -25.44
C GLY A 518 -7.36 -19.04 -25.90
N THR A 519 -8.30 -19.27 -25.00
CA THR A 519 -9.74 -19.29 -25.32
C THR A 519 -10.30 -17.88 -25.29
N ARG A 520 -11.09 -17.51 -26.32
CA ARG A 520 -11.86 -16.26 -26.33
C ARG A 520 -13.17 -16.45 -25.57
N VAL A 521 -13.40 -15.60 -24.57
CA VAL A 521 -14.52 -15.70 -23.64
C VAL A 521 -15.24 -14.37 -23.49
N SER A 522 -16.54 -14.45 -23.18
CA SER A 522 -17.38 -13.39 -22.66
C SER A 522 -17.63 -13.66 -21.18
N VAL A 523 -17.17 -12.78 -20.32
CA VAL A 523 -17.33 -12.87 -18.87
C VAL A 523 -18.46 -11.96 -18.45
N HIS A 524 -19.47 -12.53 -17.80
CA HIS A 524 -20.61 -11.81 -17.25
C HIS A 524 -20.31 -11.46 -15.80
N LEU A 525 -20.28 -10.17 -15.49
CA LEU A 525 -20.00 -9.64 -14.17
C LEU A 525 -21.29 -9.18 -13.50
N ARG A 526 -21.40 -9.48 -12.21
CA ARG A 526 -22.53 -9.07 -11.37
C ARG A 526 -22.20 -7.79 -10.61
N GLY A 527 -23.21 -6.92 -10.47
CA GLY A 527 -23.15 -5.81 -9.51
C GLY A 527 -22.29 -4.62 -9.94
N VAL A 528 -22.11 -4.37 -11.24
CA VAL A 528 -21.30 -3.25 -11.71
C VAL A 528 -22.13 -1.96 -11.70
N PRO A 529 -21.68 -0.88 -11.02
CA PRO A 529 -22.35 0.42 -11.06
C PRO A 529 -22.47 1.00 -12.48
N LEU A 530 -23.65 1.51 -12.83
CA LEU A 530 -23.91 2.10 -14.15
C LEU A 530 -23.07 3.36 -14.45
N GLN A 531 -22.50 4.00 -13.42
CA GLN A 531 -21.62 5.16 -13.56
C GLN A 531 -20.39 4.86 -14.44
N PHE A 532 -19.94 3.60 -14.43
CA PHE A 532 -18.80 3.15 -15.21
C PHE A 532 -19.04 3.12 -16.73
N GLN A 533 -20.29 3.26 -17.19
CA GLN A 533 -20.60 3.43 -18.63
C GLN A 533 -19.97 4.71 -19.22
N ASN A 534 -19.86 5.76 -18.39
CA ASN A 534 -19.30 7.05 -18.81
C ASN A 534 -17.81 7.19 -18.44
N ALA A 535 -17.26 6.21 -17.71
CA ALA A 535 -15.86 6.19 -17.27
C ALA A 535 -14.92 5.78 -18.42
N PRO A 536 -13.61 6.07 -18.32
CA PRO A 536 -12.63 5.56 -19.27
C PRO A 536 -12.69 4.03 -19.34
N ARG A 537 -12.53 3.49 -20.55
CA ARG A 537 -12.63 2.05 -20.81
C ARG A 537 -11.44 1.32 -20.18
N PRO A 538 -11.67 0.31 -19.32
CA PRO A 538 -10.58 -0.48 -18.75
C PRO A 538 -9.92 -1.33 -19.84
N LEU A 539 -8.59 -1.33 -19.84
CA LEU A 539 -7.78 -2.12 -20.80
C LEU A 539 -7.67 -3.60 -20.40
N ALA A 540 -7.81 -3.90 -19.11
CA ALA A 540 -7.38 -5.16 -18.53
C ALA A 540 -8.34 -5.62 -17.44
N MET A 541 -8.48 -6.94 -17.34
CA MET A 541 -9.05 -7.61 -16.19
C MET A 541 -8.09 -8.67 -15.67
N PHE A 542 -8.03 -8.82 -14.35
CA PHE A 542 -7.19 -9.78 -13.65
C PHE A 542 -8.05 -10.59 -12.70
N SER A 543 -7.90 -11.91 -12.71
CA SER A 543 -8.45 -12.77 -11.67
C SER A 543 -7.62 -12.60 -10.41
N LEU A 544 -8.32 -12.43 -9.30
CA LEU A 544 -7.73 -12.35 -7.98
C LEU A 544 -7.50 -13.76 -7.43
N LEU A 545 -6.50 -13.87 -6.58
CA LEU A 545 -6.27 -15.08 -5.80
C LEU A 545 -7.22 -15.12 -4.61
N ARG A 546 -7.34 -16.32 -4.02
CA ARG A 546 -8.20 -16.55 -2.87
C ARG A 546 -7.82 -15.59 -1.73
N HIS A 547 -8.83 -14.92 -1.17
CA HIS A 547 -8.71 -13.94 -0.08
C HIS A 547 -7.88 -12.68 -0.41
N GLU A 548 -7.59 -12.38 -1.68
CA GLU A 548 -6.86 -11.16 -2.08
C GLU A 548 -7.73 -9.89 -1.95
N HIS A 549 -9.06 -10.02 -1.92
CA HIS A 549 -9.98 -8.91 -1.66
C HIS A 549 -10.04 -8.53 -0.16
N LYS A 550 -9.76 -9.47 0.74
CA LYS A 550 -9.82 -9.23 2.19
C LYS A 550 -8.70 -8.28 2.62
N ARG A 551 -9.03 -7.34 3.51
CA ARG A 551 -8.05 -6.40 4.08
C ARG A 551 -7.10 -7.11 5.04
N THR A 552 -5.83 -6.74 4.98
CA THR A 552 -4.77 -7.26 5.86
C THR A 552 -3.67 -6.20 6.05
N ALA A 553 -2.84 -6.35 7.08
CA ALA A 553 -1.69 -5.48 7.31
C ALA A 553 -0.55 -5.83 6.34
N CYS A 554 -0.35 -4.99 5.32
CA CYS A 554 0.66 -5.17 4.28
C CYS A 554 1.94 -4.37 4.56
N ASN A 555 3.10 -5.02 4.47
CA ASN A 555 4.41 -4.39 4.58
C ASN A 555 5.07 -4.24 3.22
N TYR A 556 5.32 -3.00 2.78
CA TYR A 556 5.99 -2.69 1.51
C TYR A 556 7.42 -2.20 1.74
N SER A 557 8.34 -2.61 0.87
CA SER A 557 9.66 -1.98 0.77
C SER A 557 9.66 -0.97 -0.35
N ILE A 558 9.71 0.31 0.00
CA ILE A 558 9.74 1.42 -0.94
C ILE A 558 11.14 2.05 -0.88
N LEU A 559 11.75 2.23 -2.05
CA LEU A 559 12.98 3.00 -2.20
C LEU A 559 12.61 4.27 -2.96
N LEU A 560 12.98 5.43 -2.41
CA LEU A 560 12.75 6.69 -3.10
C LEU A 560 13.74 6.85 -4.26
N SER A 561 13.26 7.42 -5.36
CA SER A 561 14.13 7.82 -6.48
C SER A 561 15.06 8.94 -6.03
N SER A 562 16.32 8.90 -6.47
CA SER A 562 17.32 9.94 -6.19
C SER A 562 16.96 11.31 -6.75
N GLU A 563 15.99 11.39 -7.66
CA GLU A 563 15.54 12.63 -8.30
C GLU A 563 14.46 13.37 -7.51
N HIS A 564 13.83 12.68 -6.55
CA HIS A 564 12.86 13.29 -5.66
C HIS A 564 13.56 13.68 -4.36
N GLU A 565 14.06 14.91 -4.32
CA GLU A 565 14.70 15.51 -3.14
C GLU A 565 13.68 15.99 -2.09
N ALA A 566 12.39 16.06 -2.45
CA ALA A 566 11.34 16.53 -1.56
C ALA A 566 11.05 15.48 -0.44
N PRO A 567 11.02 15.90 0.84
CA PRO A 567 10.74 14.99 1.95
C PRO A 567 9.28 14.55 1.95
N ILE A 568 9.05 13.24 2.12
CA ILE A 568 7.70 12.66 2.23
C ILE A 568 7.44 12.33 3.70
N LYS A 569 6.49 13.04 4.31
CA LYS A 569 6.08 12.79 5.70
C LYS A 569 5.32 11.47 5.81
N SER A 570 5.49 10.76 6.93
CA SER A 570 4.66 9.60 7.28
C SER A 570 3.18 10.01 7.38
N LYS A 571 2.27 9.09 7.04
CA LYS A 571 0.81 9.30 7.01
C LYS A 571 0.31 10.29 5.93
N THR A 572 1.15 10.68 4.98
CA THR A 572 0.71 11.43 3.80
C THR A 572 -0.02 10.52 2.83
N GLU A 573 -1.00 11.07 2.11
CA GLU A 573 -1.78 10.35 1.11
C GLU A 573 -0.91 10.06 -0.12
N LEU A 574 -0.68 8.77 -0.39
CA LEU A 574 0.10 8.29 -1.53
C LEU A 574 -0.72 7.30 -2.35
N ILE A 575 -0.67 7.45 -3.67
CA ILE A 575 -1.22 6.46 -4.61
C ILE A 575 -0.16 5.37 -4.82
N VAL A 576 -0.46 4.15 -4.37
CA VAL A 576 0.40 2.99 -4.57
C VAL A 576 -0.21 2.04 -5.58
N GLN A 577 0.58 1.70 -6.59
CA GLN A 577 0.25 0.67 -7.55
C GLN A 577 0.92 -0.66 -7.14
N CYS A 578 0.13 -1.62 -6.68
CA CYS A 578 0.59 -2.96 -6.32
C CYS A 578 0.04 -3.98 -7.32
N GLY A 579 0.89 -4.45 -8.24
CA GLY A 579 0.48 -5.37 -9.30
C GLY A 579 -0.62 -4.76 -10.17
N PRO A 580 -1.84 -5.35 -10.23
CA PRO A 580 -2.96 -4.80 -10.97
C PRO A 580 -3.75 -3.73 -10.19
N ARG A 581 -3.55 -3.57 -8.88
CA ARG A 581 -4.33 -2.66 -8.02
C ARG A 581 -3.67 -1.31 -7.89
N ARG A 582 -4.49 -0.26 -7.91
CA ARG A 582 -4.14 1.10 -7.49
C ARG A 582 -4.96 1.43 -6.26
N MET A 583 -4.28 1.85 -5.20
CA MET A 583 -4.90 2.17 -3.93
C MET A 583 -4.31 3.46 -3.39
N VAL A 584 -5.17 4.26 -2.77
CA VAL A 584 -4.76 5.43 -2.02
C VAL A 584 -4.48 4.96 -0.59
N ILE A 585 -3.24 5.14 -0.13
CA ILE A 585 -2.81 4.70 1.20
C ILE A 585 -2.17 5.86 1.96
N ASN A 586 -2.20 5.79 3.29
CA ASN A 586 -1.48 6.71 4.16
C ASN A 586 -0.35 5.93 4.85
N PRO A 587 0.82 5.65 4.23
CA PRO A 587 1.75 4.68 4.80
C PRO A 587 2.44 5.20 6.06
N VAL A 588 2.73 4.27 6.97
CA VAL A 588 3.63 4.50 8.10
C VAL A 588 5.03 4.06 7.70
N SER A 589 5.95 5.01 7.60
CA SER A 589 7.33 4.73 7.22
C SER A 589 8.11 4.18 8.42
N LEU A 590 8.74 3.02 8.23
CA LEU A 590 9.56 2.34 9.25
C LEU A 590 10.92 1.96 8.66
N ARG A 591 12.00 2.16 9.43
CA ARG A 591 13.35 1.77 9.02
C ARG A 591 13.59 0.27 9.24
N ARG A 592 14.24 -0.41 8.30
CA ARG A 592 14.75 -1.79 8.50
C ARG A 592 16.09 -1.73 9.24
N PRO A 593 16.40 -2.63 10.22
CA PRO A 593 15.84 -3.95 10.47
C PRO A 593 15.26 -4.09 11.90
N PHE A 594 14.15 -3.42 12.21
CA PHE A 594 13.55 -3.57 13.54
C PHE A 594 12.58 -4.74 13.56
N SER A 595 12.84 -5.72 14.43
CA SER A 595 12.02 -6.94 14.62
C SER A 595 10.74 -6.67 15.43
N LYS A 596 10.75 -5.61 16.24
CA LYS A 596 9.52 -5.09 16.87
C LYS A 596 8.87 -4.16 15.87
N HIS A 597 7.97 -4.72 15.06
CA HIS A 597 7.12 -3.91 14.22
C HIS A 597 6.10 -3.24 15.14
N ILE A 598 6.28 -1.94 15.39
CA ILE A 598 5.19 -1.10 15.85
C ILE A 598 4.15 -1.13 14.71
N GLN A 599 3.16 -2.01 14.86
CA GLN A 599 2.07 -2.16 13.90
C GLN A 599 1.09 -1.01 14.13
N LEU A 600 1.46 0.18 13.66
CA LEU A 600 0.51 1.28 13.55
C LEU A 600 -0.14 1.20 12.18
N LEU A 601 -1.39 0.75 12.15
CA LEU A 601 -2.15 0.70 10.91
C LEU A 601 -2.76 2.07 10.62
N THR A 602 -2.72 2.42 9.35
CA THR A 602 -3.47 3.51 8.76
C THR A 602 -4.59 2.90 7.94
N THR A 603 -5.81 3.22 8.32
CA THR A 603 -7.02 2.83 7.60
C THR A 603 -6.94 3.33 6.16
N THR A 604 -7.14 2.42 5.22
CA THR A 604 -7.28 2.75 3.80
C THR A 604 -8.67 3.33 3.61
N ALA A 605 -8.78 4.64 3.45
CA ALA A 605 -10.01 5.25 2.97
C ALA A 605 -10.13 4.93 1.47
N LEU A 606 -10.80 3.84 1.13
CA LEU A 606 -11.44 3.76 -0.18
C LEU A 606 -12.49 4.86 -0.19
N LEU A 607 -12.35 5.81 -1.12
CA LEU A 607 -13.37 6.80 -1.42
C LEU A 607 -14.74 6.09 -1.47
N PRO A 608 -15.72 6.43 -0.61
CA PRO A 608 -17.09 6.34 -1.05
C PRO A 608 -17.16 7.23 -2.29
N SER A 609 -17.68 6.67 -3.39
CA SER A 609 -18.03 7.39 -4.61
C SER A 609 -18.41 8.83 -4.28
N ARG A 610 -17.67 9.83 -4.82
CA ARG A 610 -17.96 11.26 -4.68
C ARG A 610 -19.38 11.56 -5.17
N GLN A 611 -20.37 11.33 -4.32
CA GLN A 611 -21.68 11.92 -4.37
C GLN A 611 -21.62 13.10 -3.39
N HIS A 612 -21.96 14.30 -3.87
CA HIS A 612 -21.99 15.57 -3.13
C HIS A 612 -20.65 16.30 -2.90
N ALA A 613 -20.26 17.14 -3.86
CA ALA A 613 -19.91 18.56 -3.62
C ALA A 613 -19.54 19.28 -4.94
N GLN A 614 -20.49 19.38 -5.87
CA GLN A 614 -20.57 20.52 -6.80
C GLN A 614 -21.87 21.23 -6.48
N GLN A 615 -21.84 22.10 -5.49
CA GLN A 615 -22.86 23.12 -5.26
C GLN A 615 -22.35 24.10 -4.22
N ARG A 616 -21.73 25.18 -4.70
CA ARG A 616 -21.94 26.59 -4.30
C ARG A 616 -21.03 27.49 -5.14
N PRO A 617 -21.46 28.75 -5.36
CA PRO A 617 -21.48 29.41 -6.67
C PRO A 617 -20.11 29.83 -7.20
#